data_AF-A0A2V5VEI3-F1
#
_entry.id   AF-A0A2V5VEI3-F1
#
_cell.length_a   1.000
_cell.length_b   1.000
_cell.length_c   1.000
_cell.angle_alpha   90.00
_cell.angle_beta   90.00
_cell.angle_gamma   90.00
#
_symmetry.space_group_name_H-M   'P 1'
#
loop_
_entity.id
_entity.type
_entity.pdbx_description
1 polymer ?
#
loop_
_entity_poly.entity_id
_entity_poly.type
_entity_poly.pdbx_seq_one_letter_code
_entity_poly.pdbx_strand_id
1 'polypeptide(L)'
;MSVWKKLLWLAVSGLGVWAIVILALSRGEQISALWIIVAGLCALCISYRFYSKWLAAKVLVLNDERTTPAILQNDSKDYVPTNRWMVFGHHFAAIAGPGPLVGPVLAAQFGFLPGTLWILIGATLGGGVHDMIVLFASIRRGGKTLGQMVKEEIGRGVGALALISVLAIMIILLAVLALVVVQALAQSPWGVFTIAMTIPVALIMGIGLRTGKVSVMAVTIFGLLGLAFGVWGGQFLAHFPAIEAWFRHDQKWLAWAIMIYGLAASILPVWMLLTPRDYLSTFLKLGTVAMLATAVLLINPTLQMPAITKFIDGSGLVFAGPVFPFVCITIACGAVSGFHSLIASGTTPKMVRRESRIRSIGYGAMVTEMMVALMAMIAACVLQPGEYFAINSKGTPAEVVERVSASGFPITELQMTRLAADLGESTMFNRAGGAPTFAVGMAHMFARISAKPTALALWYHFAIMFEALFILTTIDAGTRVGRFLLQDFLGNLWRPLGNTRSWSANLFSSVLLVSAWGWFLYVGVIDPLGGINSLWPL
;
A
#
# COMPACT_ATOMS: atom_id res chain seq x y z
N MET A 1 -10.84 1.26 -39.46
CA MET A 1 -12.32 1.14 -39.43
C MET A 1 -12.94 2.47 -39.82
N SER A 2 -13.89 2.48 -40.75
CA SER A 2 -14.66 3.70 -41.06
C SER A 2 -15.46 4.14 -39.83
N VAL A 3 -15.75 5.45 -39.73
CA VAL A 3 -16.53 6.04 -38.62
C VAL A 3 -17.86 5.31 -38.45
N TRP A 4 -18.50 4.94 -39.56
CA TRP A 4 -19.75 4.19 -39.56
C TRP A 4 -19.66 2.82 -38.89
N LYS A 5 -18.58 2.06 -39.14
CA LYS A 5 -18.35 0.78 -38.45
C LYS A 5 -18.15 0.98 -36.94
N LYS A 6 -17.51 2.07 -36.51
CA LYS A 6 -17.34 2.36 -35.08
C LYS A 6 -18.67 2.70 -34.41
N LEU A 7 -19.49 3.53 -35.06
CA LEU A 7 -20.82 3.90 -34.55
C LEU A 7 -21.76 2.69 -34.47
N LEU A 8 -21.74 1.82 -35.49
CA LEU A 8 -22.54 0.59 -35.49
C LEU A 8 -22.14 -0.33 -34.34
N TRP A 9 -20.85 -0.57 -34.13
CA TRP A 9 -20.39 -1.39 -33.01
C TRP A 9 -20.66 -0.75 -31.65
N LEU A 10 -20.58 0.57 -31.52
CA LEU A 10 -21.00 1.29 -30.32
C LEU A 10 -22.50 1.09 -30.04
N ALA A 11 -23.35 1.19 -31.06
CA ALA A 11 -24.79 0.97 -30.92
C ALA A 11 -25.12 -0.47 -30.53
N VAL A 12 -24.47 -1.46 -31.15
CA VAL A 12 -24.65 -2.89 -30.82
C VAL A 12 -24.19 -3.18 -29.38
N SER A 13 -23.03 -2.67 -28.97
CA SER A 13 -22.58 -2.80 -27.58
C SER A 13 -23.51 -2.09 -26.61
N GLY A 14 -24.02 -0.91 -26.96
CA GLY A 14 -24.99 -0.16 -26.16
C GLY A 14 -26.30 -0.94 -25.96
N LEU A 15 -26.86 -1.52 -27.03
CA LEU A 15 -28.06 -2.36 -26.96
C LEU A 15 -27.82 -3.62 -26.12
N GLY A 16 -26.66 -4.26 -26.25
CA GLY A 16 -26.29 -5.41 -25.43
C GLY A 16 -26.19 -5.07 -23.94
N VAL A 17 -25.53 -3.95 -23.60
CA VAL A 17 -25.46 -3.45 -22.22
C VAL A 17 -26.85 -3.11 -21.70
N TRP A 18 -27.67 -2.42 -22.50
CA TRP A 18 -29.03 -2.02 -22.11
C TRP A 18 -29.93 -3.23 -21.82
N ALA A 19 -29.86 -4.28 -22.64
CA ALA A 19 -30.60 -5.52 -22.41
C ALA A 19 -30.18 -6.22 -21.11
N ILE A 20 -28.88 -6.27 -20.82
CA ILE A 20 -28.36 -6.86 -19.56
C ILE A 20 -28.78 -6.01 -18.35
N VAL A 21 -28.72 -4.67 -18.46
CA VAL A 21 -29.14 -3.76 -17.39
C VAL A 21 -30.62 -3.90 -17.07
N ILE A 22 -31.49 -3.96 -18.09
CA ILE A 22 -32.93 -4.18 -17.88
C ILE A 22 -33.18 -5.53 -17.22
N LEU A 23 -32.51 -6.59 -17.68
CA LEU A 23 -32.64 -7.92 -17.08
C LEU A 23 -32.26 -7.89 -15.59
N ALA A 24 -31.11 -7.30 -15.26
CA ALA A 24 -30.62 -7.19 -13.88
C ALA A 24 -31.57 -6.38 -12.98
N LEU A 25 -32.03 -5.21 -13.45
CA LEU A 25 -32.96 -4.35 -12.70
C LEU A 25 -34.33 -5.02 -12.51
N SER A 26 -34.84 -5.71 -13.54
CA SER A 26 -36.14 -6.40 -13.48
C SER A 26 -36.17 -7.58 -12.51
N ARG A 27 -35.03 -8.24 -12.31
CA ARG A 27 -34.88 -9.40 -11.40
C ARG A 27 -34.54 -9.01 -9.96
N GLY A 28 -34.29 -7.72 -9.70
CA GLY A 28 -33.81 -7.26 -8.40
C GLY A 28 -32.47 -7.91 -8.02
N GLU A 29 -31.62 -8.22 -8.99
CA GLU A 29 -30.35 -8.91 -8.74
C GLU A 29 -29.44 -8.05 -7.85
N GLN A 30 -28.97 -8.64 -6.75
CA GLN A 30 -28.01 -8.01 -5.85
C GLN A 30 -26.67 -7.84 -6.58
N ILE A 31 -25.99 -6.71 -6.36
CA ILE A 31 -24.73 -6.41 -7.04
C ILE A 31 -23.65 -7.33 -6.46
N SER A 32 -23.22 -8.29 -7.28
CA SER A 32 -22.07 -9.13 -6.98
C SER A 32 -20.78 -8.31 -6.97
N ALA A 33 -19.86 -8.66 -6.07
CA ALA A 33 -18.49 -8.17 -6.06
C ALA A 33 -17.75 -8.41 -7.40
N LEU A 34 -18.19 -9.38 -8.21
CA LEU A 34 -17.67 -9.68 -9.54
C LEU A 34 -17.68 -8.44 -10.46
N TRP A 35 -18.72 -7.61 -10.36
CA TRP A 35 -18.85 -6.40 -11.18
C TRP A 35 -17.71 -5.42 -10.95
N ILE A 36 -17.31 -5.24 -9.68
CA ILE A 36 -16.21 -4.35 -9.31
C ILE A 36 -14.88 -4.90 -9.86
N ILE A 37 -14.65 -6.21 -9.81
CA ILE A 37 -13.45 -6.85 -10.36
C ILE A 37 -13.37 -6.64 -11.87
N VAL A 38 -14.45 -6.98 -12.58
CA VAL A 38 -14.50 -6.88 -14.04
C VAL A 38 -14.34 -5.43 -14.48
N ALA A 39 -15.03 -4.48 -13.84
CA ALA A 39 -14.89 -3.05 -14.10
C ALA A 39 -13.45 -2.58 -13.88
N GLY A 40 -12.80 -3.01 -12.79
CA GLY A 40 -11.40 -2.75 -12.50
C GLY A 40 -10.45 -3.28 -13.58
N LEU A 41 -10.60 -4.54 -13.97
CA LEU A 41 -9.79 -5.17 -15.02
C LEU A 41 -9.97 -4.47 -16.37
N CYS A 42 -11.20 -4.11 -16.73
CA CYS A 42 -11.49 -3.34 -17.94
C CYS A 42 -10.85 -1.95 -17.88
N ALA A 43 -11.02 -1.22 -16.78
CA ALA A 43 -10.43 0.10 -16.58
C ALA A 43 -8.90 0.05 -16.66
N LEU A 44 -8.27 -0.94 -16.00
CA LEU A 44 -6.83 -1.19 -16.06
C LEU A 44 -6.39 -1.46 -17.50
N CYS A 45 -7.03 -2.41 -18.20
CA CYS A 45 -6.68 -2.79 -19.56
C CYS A 45 -6.80 -1.61 -20.54
N ILE A 46 -7.91 -0.87 -20.50
CA ILE A 46 -8.19 0.25 -21.39
C ILE A 46 -7.21 1.40 -21.11
N SER A 47 -7.10 1.81 -19.85
CA SER A 47 -6.26 2.94 -19.45
C SER A 47 -4.77 2.66 -19.72
N TYR A 48 -4.28 1.46 -19.39
CA TYR A 48 -2.92 1.05 -19.70
C TYR A 48 -2.70 0.91 -21.21
N ARG A 49 -3.64 0.37 -21.98
CA ARG A 49 -3.44 0.16 -23.43
C ARG A 49 -3.45 1.44 -24.25
N PHE A 50 -4.32 2.38 -23.89
CA PHE A 50 -4.58 3.59 -24.69
C PHE A 50 -4.01 4.83 -24.02
N TYR A 51 -4.44 5.14 -22.80
CA TYR A 51 -4.10 6.41 -22.15
C TYR A 51 -2.62 6.49 -21.76
N SER A 52 -2.08 5.47 -21.09
CA SER A 52 -0.65 5.44 -20.75
C SER A 52 0.27 5.42 -21.99
N LYS A 53 -0.20 4.85 -23.10
CA LYS A 53 0.53 4.86 -24.38
C LYS A 53 0.54 6.26 -24.99
N TRP A 54 -0.60 6.95 -24.96
CA TRP A 54 -0.70 8.34 -25.42
C TRP A 54 0.19 9.26 -24.58
N LEU A 55 0.16 9.14 -23.24
CA LEU A 55 1.06 9.88 -22.35
C LEU A 55 2.53 9.62 -22.71
N ALA A 56 2.92 8.35 -22.86
CA ALA A 56 4.29 7.99 -23.19
C ALA A 56 4.76 8.53 -24.55
N ALA A 57 3.91 8.44 -25.58
CA ALA A 57 4.31 8.70 -26.95
C ALA A 57 4.08 10.14 -27.42
N LYS A 58 3.10 10.84 -26.86
CA LYS A 58 2.68 12.18 -27.32
C LYS A 58 2.89 13.28 -26.30
N VAL A 59 2.74 13.00 -25.00
CA VAL A 59 2.92 14.00 -23.95
C VAL A 59 4.37 14.04 -23.47
N LEU A 60 4.87 12.89 -23.00
CA LEU A 60 6.20 12.78 -22.40
C LEU A 60 7.29 12.53 -23.43
N VAL A 61 6.92 11.93 -24.57
CA VAL A 61 7.84 11.59 -25.66
C VAL A 61 9.07 10.87 -25.11
N LEU A 62 8.82 9.70 -24.50
CA LEU A 62 9.86 8.88 -23.87
C LEU A 62 10.92 8.50 -24.92
N ASN A 63 12.19 8.70 -24.59
CA ASN A 63 13.29 8.43 -25.51
C ASN A 63 14.33 7.47 -24.88
N ASP A 64 14.46 6.27 -25.46
CA ASP A 64 15.41 5.25 -25.01
C ASP A 64 16.87 5.56 -25.38
N GLU A 65 17.12 6.55 -26.26
CA GLU A 65 18.46 7.06 -26.56
C GLU A 65 19.01 7.98 -25.45
N ARG A 66 18.15 8.45 -24.54
CA ARG A 66 18.58 9.23 -23.38
C ARG A 66 19.03 8.30 -22.27
N THR A 67 20.30 8.41 -21.91
CA THR A 67 20.86 7.65 -20.79
C THR A 67 20.21 8.11 -19.47
N THR A 68 19.70 7.15 -18.70
CA THR A 68 19.03 7.41 -17.42
C THR A 68 20.05 7.67 -16.30
N PRO A 69 19.64 8.33 -15.20
CA PRO A 69 20.56 8.61 -14.09
C PRO A 69 21.08 7.35 -13.41
N ALA A 70 20.32 6.25 -13.43
CA ALA A 70 20.80 4.96 -12.93
C ALA A 70 22.11 4.52 -13.62
N ILE A 71 22.29 4.86 -14.90
CA ILE A 71 23.50 4.54 -15.68
C ILE A 71 24.54 5.65 -15.53
N LEU A 72 24.15 6.91 -15.72
CA LEU A 72 25.09 8.06 -15.71
C LEU A 72 25.74 8.29 -14.34
N GLN A 73 24.99 8.10 -13.26
CA GLN A 73 25.42 8.40 -11.90
C GLN A 73 25.71 7.15 -11.06
N ASN A 74 25.81 5.98 -11.72
CA ASN A 74 25.97 4.68 -11.07
C ASN A 74 27.08 4.70 -10.01
N ASP A 75 26.70 4.57 -8.75
CA ASP A 75 27.59 4.57 -7.60
C ASP A 75 27.63 3.20 -6.90
N SER A 76 26.97 2.19 -7.48
CA SER A 76 26.78 0.87 -6.89
C SER A 76 26.14 0.88 -5.49
N LYS A 77 25.52 1.99 -5.10
CA LYS A 77 24.90 2.20 -3.79
C LYS A 77 23.44 2.64 -3.93
N ASP A 78 23.20 3.88 -4.33
CA ASP A 78 21.86 4.45 -4.48
C ASP A 78 21.43 4.52 -5.96
N TYR A 79 22.38 4.73 -6.88
CA TYR A 79 22.18 4.68 -8.33
C TYR A 79 22.69 3.36 -8.88
N VAL A 80 21.77 2.49 -9.29
CA VAL A 80 22.12 1.14 -9.76
C VAL A 80 21.19 0.72 -10.90
N PRO A 81 21.72 0.43 -12.11
CA PRO A 81 20.92 -0.08 -13.22
C PRO A 81 20.28 -1.44 -12.91
N THR A 82 18.97 -1.48 -12.67
CA THR A 82 18.27 -2.68 -12.19
C THR A 82 17.34 -3.29 -13.25
N ASN A 83 17.07 -4.59 -13.17
CA ASN A 83 16.13 -5.28 -14.06
C ASN A 83 14.72 -4.68 -13.97
N ARG A 84 14.04 -4.50 -15.11
CA ARG A 84 12.70 -3.87 -15.18
C ARG A 84 11.66 -4.46 -14.23
N TRP A 85 11.65 -5.79 -14.04
CA TRP A 85 10.64 -6.46 -13.23
C TRP A 85 10.88 -6.23 -11.75
N MET A 86 12.15 -6.12 -11.38
CA MET A 86 12.57 -5.84 -10.03
C MET A 86 12.36 -4.36 -9.68
N VAL A 87 12.57 -3.43 -10.63
CA VAL A 87 12.18 -2.02 -10.43
C VAL A 87 10.67 -1.84 -10.39
N PHE A 88 9.91 -2.60 -11.20
CA PHE A 88 8.45 -2.63 -11.12
C PHE A 88 7.99 -3.10 -9.73
N GLY A 89 8.51 -4.24 -9.26
CA GLY A 89 8.19 -4.75 -7.94
C GLY A 89 8.60 -3.80 -6.82
N HIS A 90 9.81 -3.25 -6.89
CA HIS A 90 10.26 -2.18 -5.99
C HIS A 90 9.25 -1.01 -5.93
N HIS A 91 8.94 -0.44 -7.08
CA HIS A 91 8.06 0.72 -7.16
C HIS A 91 6.66 0.39 -6.63
N PHE A 92 6.07 -0.71 -7.14
CA PHE A 92 4.76 -1.18 -6.72
C PHE A 92 4.70 -1.45 -5.20
N ALA A 93 5.66 -2.18 -4.66
CA ALA A 93 5.65 -2.52 -3.24
C ALA A 93 5.87 -1.29 -2.36
N ALA A 94 6.65 -0.31 -2.81
CA ALA A 94 6.85 0.95 -2.09
C ALA A 94 5.59 1.83 -2.07
N ILE A 95 4.87 1.94 -3.20
CA ILE A 95 3.64 2.76 -3.29
C ILE A 95 2.42 2.06 -2.68
N ALA A 96 2.29 0.75 -2.86
CA ALA A 96 1.21 -0.07 -2.31
C ALA A 96 1.45 -0.39 -0.82
N GLY A 97 1.51 0.66 0.00
CA GLY A 97 1.56 0.58 1.47
C GLY A 97 0.21 0.19 2.08
N PRO A 98 -0.14 0.68 3.29
CA PRO A 98 -1.48 0.43 3.86
C PRO A 98 -2.58 1.27 3.22
N GLY A 99 -2.24 2.42 2.64
CA GLY A 99 -3.21 3.35 2.05
C GLY A 99 -4.23 2.71 1.08
N PRO A 100 -3.82 1.89 0.09
CA PRO A 100 -4.78 1.22 -0.80
C PRO A 100 -5.60 0.12 -0.11
N LEU A 101 -5.24 -0.32 1.11
CA LEU A 101 -6.03 -1.28 1.88
C LEU A 101 -6.99 -0.56 2.82
N VAL A 102 -6.44 0.30 3.67
CA VAL A 102 -7.17 1.01 4.73
C VAL A 102 -8.13 2.05 4.16
N GLY A 103 -7.69 2.85 3.19
CA GLY A 103 -8.49 3.97 2.65
C GLY A 103 -9.84 3.52 2.09
N PRO A 104 -9.88 2.56 1.14
CA PRO A 104 -11.13 2.02 0.62
C PRO A 104 -12.05 1.43 1.68
N VAL A 105 -11.48 0.75 2.68
CA VAL A 105 -12.25 0.17 3.77
C VAL A 105 -12.89 1.25 4.62
N LEU A 106 -12.16 2.29 5.04
CA LEU A 106 -12.72 3.40 5.79
C LEU A 106 -13.78 4.16 4.97
N ALA A 107 -13.55 4.33 3.67
CA ALA A 107 -14.48 5.01 2.78
C ALA A 107 -15.75 4.21 2.47
N ALA A 108 -15.79 2.90 2.76
CA ALA A 108 -16.99 2.08 2.62
C ALA A 108 -18.14 2.57 3.51
N GLN A 109 -17.89 3.44 4.50
CA GLN A 109 -18.95 4.12 5.25
C GLN A 109 -19.91 4.90 4.34
N PHE A 110 -19.46 5.40 3.20
CA PHE A 110 -20.29 6.11 2.22
C PHE A 110 -21.10 5.17 1.30
N GLY A 111 -20.93 3.86 1.45
CA GLY A 111 -21.36 2.84 0.51
C GLY A 111 -20.25 2.44 -0.45
N PHE A 112 -20.47 1.37 -1.22
CA PHE A 112 -19.42 0.87 -2.12
C PHE A 112 -19.20 1.77 -3.35
N LEU A 113 -20.21 2.52 -3.80
CA LEU A 113 -20.19 3.19 -5.11
C LEU A 113 -19.27 4.41 -5.17
N PRO A 114 -19.32 5.38 -4.23
CA PRO A 114 -18.49 6.58 -4.32
C PRO A 114 -16.99 6.24 -4.32
N GLY A 115 -16.58 5.35 -3.41
CA GLY A 115 -15.19 4.91 -3.32
C GLY A 115 -14.75 4.12 -4.55
N THR A 116 -15.58 3.20 -5.06
CA THR A 116 -15.27 2.44 -6.28
C THR A 116 -15.08 3.36 -7.49
N LEU A 117 -15.96 4.34 -7.68
CA LEU A 117 -15.84 5.30 -8.79
C LEU A 117 -14.56 6.12 -8.67
N TRP A 118 -14.23 6.62 -7.47
CA TRP A 118 -13.01 7.36 -7.26
C TRP A 118 -11.76 6.51 -7.46
N ILE A 119 -11.74 5.25 -7.02
CA ILE A 119 -10.63 4.32 -7.29
C ILE A 119 -10.43 4.18 -8.81
N LEU A 120 -11.50 3.89 -9.57
CA LEU A 120 -11.41 3.67 -11.01
C LEU A 120 -11.00 4.94 -11.77
N ILE A 121 -11.65 6.07 -11.50
CA ILE A 121 -11.41 7.33 -12.20
C ILE A 121 -10.08 7.95 -11.75
N GLY A 122 -9.90 8.06 -10.42
CA GLY A 122 -8.73 8.64 -9.80
C GLY A 122 -7.46 7.90 -10.21
N ALA A 123 -7.42 6.57 -10.12
CA ALA A 123 -6.23 5.81 -10.49
C ALA A 123 -5.87 5.92 -11.96
N THR A 124 -6.85 5.83 -12.85
CA THR A 124 -6.60 5.78 -14.30
C THR A 124 -6.32 7.16 -14.89
N LEU A 125 -7.06 8.20 -14.47
CA LEU A 125 -6.95 9.54 -15.04
C LEU A 125 -6.02 10.47 -14.23
N GLY A 126 -5.89 10.24 -12.93
CA GLY A 126 -5.07 11.03 -12.02
C GLY A 126 -3.78 10.32 -11.62
N GLY A 127 -3.87 9.24 -10.83
CA GLY A 127 -2.74 8.60 -10.17
C GLY A 127 -1.70 8.07 -11.16
N GLY A 128 -2.13 7.32 -12.18
CA GLY A 128 -1.21 6.79 -13.19
C GLY A 128 -0.48 7.90 -13.95
N VAL A 129 -1.15 9.04 -14.17
CA VAL A 129 -0.54 10.23 -14.78
C VAL A 129 0.47 10.86 -13.83
N HIS A 130 0.06 11.07 -12.58
CA HIS A 130 0.87 11.65 -11.52
C HIS A 130 2.20 10.90 -11.35
N ASP A 131 2.15 9.58 -11.15
CA ASP A 131 3.33 8.74 -10.94
C ASP A 131 4.26 8.76 -12.17
N MET A 132 3.66 8.66 -13.36
CA MET A 132 4.41 8.62 -14.60
C MET A 132 5.12 9.95 -14.90
N ILE A 133 4.44 11.08 -14.68
CA ILE A 133 4.99 12.42 -14.91
C ILE A 133 6.10 12.73 -13.90
N VAL A 134 5.89 12.45 -12.62
CA VAL A 134 6.90 12.73 -11.58
C VAL A 134 8.14 11.86 -11.79
N LEU A 135 7.95 10.57 -12.11
CA LEU A 135 9.06 9.66 -12.41
C LEU A 135 9.86 10.13 -13.63
N PHE A 136 9.16 10.55 -14.68
CA PHE A 136 9.76 11.11 -15.88
C PHE A 136 10.56 12.38 -15.58
N ALA A 137 9.96 13.33 -14.86
CA ALA A 137 10.60 14.59 -14.51
C ALA A 137 11.88 14.34 -13.70
N SER A 138 11.80 13.46 -12.69
CA SER A 138 12.96 13.11 -11.88
C SER A 138 14.06 12.43 -12.70
N ILE A 139 13.73 11.47 -13.57
CA ILE A 139 14.71 10.84 -14.47
C ILE A 139 15.45 11.88 -15.31
N ARG A 140 14.71 12.83 -15.90
CA ARG A 140 15.31 13.89 -16.74
C ARG A 140 16.08 14.94 -15.95
N ARG A 141 15.81 15.07 -14.65
CA ARG A 141 16.56 15.93 -13.71
C ARG A 141 17.64 15.16 -12.95
N GLY A 142 18.01 13.97 -13.40
CA GLY A 142 19.14 13.22 -12.83
C GLY A 142 18.81 12.45 -11.55
N GLY A 143 17.54 12.11 -11.31
CA GLY A 143 17.08 11.39 -10.11
C GLY A 143 16.87 12.27 -8.88
N LYS A 144 16.70 13.59 -9.09
CA LYS A 144 16.46 14.58 -8.02
C LYS A 144 15.09 14.38 -7.36
N THR A 145 15.04 14.69 -6.06
CA THR A 145 13.80 14.65 -5.28
C THR A 145 12.83 15.75 -5.72
N LEU A 146 11.55 15.57 -5.37
CA LEU A 146 10.50 16.54 -5.67
C LEU A 146 10.84 17.95 -5.17
N GLY A 147 11.29 18.09 -3.92
CA GLY A 147 11.59 19.41 -3.35
C GLY A 147 12.73 20.12 -4.07
N GLN A 148 13.76 19.39 -4.50
CA GLN A 148 14.85 19.96 -5.28
C GLN A 148 14.39 20.35 -6.71
N MET A 149 13.51 19.57 -7.33
CA MET A 149 12.92 19.96 -8.62
C MET A 149 12.08 21.24 -8.48
N VAL A 150 11.22 21.35 -7.46
CA VAL A 150 10.43 22.57 -7.19
C VAL A 150 11.33 23.79 -7.01
N LYS A 151 12.46 23.63 -6.31
CA LYS A 151 13.45 24.68 -6.13
C LYS A 151 14.04 25.20 -7.45
N GLU A 152 14.30 24.29 -8.38
CA GLU A 152 14.93 24.59 -9.67
C GLU A 152 13.94 25.19 -10.67
N GLU A 153 12.66 24.77 -10.63
CA GLU A 153 11.62 25.26 -11.57
C GLU A 153 10.93 26.54 -11.11
N ILE A 154 10.65 26.69 -9.80
CA ILE A 154 9.87 27.83 -9.27
C ILE A 154 10.78 28.87 -8.63
N GLY A 155 11.71 28.44 -7.78
CA GLY A 155 12.65 29.33 -7.12
C GLY A 155 13.08 28.87 -5.73
N ARG A 156 14.10 29.54 -5.19
CA ARG A 156 14.77 29.13 -3.95
C ARG A 156 13.86 29.16 -2.72
N GLY A 157 13.04 30.21 -2.57
CA GLY A 157 12.13 30.34 -1.43
C GLY A 157 11.05 29.25 -1.40
N VAL A 158 10.34 29.08 -2.51
CA VAL A 158 9.30 28.04 -2.66
C VAL A 158 9.91 26.64 -2.54
N GLY A 159 11.10 26.43 -3.12
CA GLY A 159 11.83 25.17 -2.99
C GLY A 159 12.23 24.83 -1.55
N ALA A 160 12.70 25.81 -0.77
CA ALA A 160 13.04 25.60 0.64
C ALA A 160 11.79 25.25 1.46
N LEU A 161 10.69 25.97 1.26
CA LEU A 161 9.41 25.66 1.89
C LEU A 161 8.95 24.25 1.51
N ALA A 162 8.96 23.90 0.22
CA ALA A 162 8.57 22.59 -0.25
C ALA A 162 9.43 21.46 0.36
N LEU A 163 10.76 21.64 0.41
CA LEU A 163 11.66 20.67 1.04
C LEU A 163 11.35 20.47 2.53
N ILE A 164 11.17 21.55 3.29
CA ILE A 164 10.85 21.49 4.73
C ILE A 164 9.49 20.84 4.95
N SER A 165 8.46 21.27 4.20
CA SER A 165 7.10 20.72 4.33
C SER A 165 7.05 19.23 3.98
N VAL A 166 7.66 18.83 2.85
CA VAL A 166 7.69 17.42 2.43
C VAL A 166 8.48 16.57 3.43
N LEU A 167 9.60 17.07 3.96
CA LEU A 167 10.38 16.35 4.98
C LEU A 167 9.58 16.18 6.28
N ALA A 168 8.90 17.22 6.76
CA ALA A 168 8.06 17.16 7.95
C ALA A 168 6.92 16.16 7.79
N ILE A 169 6.22 16.19 6.65
CA ILE A 169 5.16 15.24 6.31
C ILE A 169 5.72 13.81 6.27
N MET A 170 6.91 13.61 5.69
CA MET A 170 7.56 12.29 5.65
C MET A 170 7.91 11.76 7.03
N ILE A 171 8.39 12.60 7.95
CA ILE A 171 8.70 12.20 9.33
C ILE A 171 7.44 11.71 10.03
N ILE A 172 6.35 12.47 9.95
CA ILE A 172 5.06 12.12 10.57
C ILE A 172 4.51 10.83 9.94
N LEU A 173 4.48 10.76 8.61
CA LEU A 173 3.96 9.60 7.89
C LEU A 173 4.72 8.32 8.23
N LEU A 174 6.05 8.35 8.26
CA LEU A 174 6.86 7.18 8.64
C LEU A 174 6.61 6.74 10.08
N ALA A 175 6.41 7.69 11.01
CA ALA A 175 6.08 7.37 12.39
C ALA A 175 4.72 6.68 12.52
N VAL A 176 3.68 7.17 11.82
CA VAL A 176 2.35 6.53 11.79
C VAL A 176 2.46 5.11 11.25
N LEU A 177 3.11 4.93 10.09
CA LEU A 177 3.27 3.63 9.47
C LEU A 177 3.99 2.65 10.39
N ALA A 178 5.07 3.10 11.03
CA ALA A 178 5.82 2.25 11.95
C ALA A 178 4.99 1.87 13.19
N LEU A 179 4.16 2.77 13.72
CA LEU A 179 3.30 2.47 14.87
C LEU A 179 2.30 1.37 14.53
N VAL A 180 1.67 1.43 13.35
CA VAL A 180 0.73 0.39 12.91
C VAL A 180 1.42 -0.97 12.81
N VAL A 181 2.66 -1.02 12.31
CA VAL A 181 3.44 -2.28 12.27
C VAL A 181 3.77 -2.78 13.68
N VAL A 182 4.18 -1.90 14.60
CA VAL A 182 4.44 -2.29 15.99
C VAL A 182 3.18 -2.88 16.63
N GLN A 183 2.03 -2.24 16.45
CA GLN A 183 0.75 -2.70 17.02
C GLN A 183 0.30 -4.03 16.39
N ALA A 184 0.47 -4.20 15.08
CA ALA A 184 0.09 -5.42 14.37
C ALA A 184 0.98 -6.63 14.71
N LEU A 185 2.25 -6.41 15.07
CA LEU A 185 3.22 -7.47 15.36
C LEU A 185 3.40 -7.75 16.85
N ALA A 186 2.98 -6.82 17.71
CA ALA A 186 3.08 -7.00 19.15
C ALA A 186 2.34 -8.28 19.56
N GLN A 187 3.04 -9.14 20.31
CA GLN A 187 2.51 -10.44 20.74
C GLN A 187 2.12 -11.40 19.60
N SER A 188 2.62 -11.18 18.37
CA SER A 188 2.42 -12.08 17.21
C SER A 188 3.75 -12.72 16.78
N PRO A 189 4.18 -13.83 17.41
CA PRO A 189 5.42 -14.53 17.07
C PRO A 189 5.48 -14.95 15.60
N TRP A 190 4.34 -15.38 15.04
CA TRP A 190 4.23 -15.76 13.64
C TRP A 190 4.56 -14.58 12.70
N GLY A 191 4.00 -13.40 12.99
CA GLY A 191 4.26 -12.20 12.20
C GLY A 191 5.73 -11.77 12.26
N VAL A 192 6.30 -11.72 13.46
CA VAL A 192 7.71 -11.34 13.68
C VAL A 192 8.64 -12.34 12.99
N PHE A 193 8.40 -13.65 13.12
CA PHE A 193 9.19 -14.69 12.45
C PHE A 193 9.17 -14.53 10.93
N THR A 194 7.98 -14.37 10.34
CA THR A 194 7.83 -14.24 8.89
C THR A 194 8.59 -13.03 8.37
N ILE A 195 8.44 -11.87 9.03
CA ILE A 195 9.16 -10.65 8.68
C ILE A 195 10.67 -10.83 8.84
N ALA A 196 11.11 -11.38 9.97
CA ALA A 196 12.52 -11.61 10.23
C ALA A 196 13.15 -12.50 9.16
N MET A 197 12.45 -13.55 8.69
CA MET A 197 12.90 -14.43 7.62
C MET A 197 13.03 -13.75 6.25
N THR A 198 12.25 -12.68 5.98
CA THR A 198 12.40 -11.94 4.71
C THR A 198 13.74 -11.22 4.58
N ILE A 199 14.37 -10.84 5.70
CA ILE A 199 15.65 -10.12 5.71
C ILE A 199 16.81 -10.96 5.16
N PRO A 200 17.15 -12.14 5.74
CA PRO A 200 18.24 -12.96 5.21
C PRO A 200 17.94 -13.47 3.80
N VAL A 201 16.69 -13.81 3.48
CA VAL A 201 16.29 -14.20 2.12
C VAL A 201 16.59 -13.07 1.14
N ALA A 202 16.18 -11.83 1.46
CA ALA A 202 16.46 -10.67 0.61
C ALA A 202 17.96 -10.39 0.45
N LEU A 203 18.77 -10.53 1.52
CA LEU A 203 20.22 -10.35 1.46
C LEU A 203 20.88 -11.37 0.52
N ILE A 204 20.50 -12.65 0.62
CA ILE A 204 20.99 -13.71 -0.27
C ILE A 204 20.57 -13.44 -1.71
N MET A 205 19.32 -13.04 -1.93
CA MET A 205 18.82 -12.64 -3.25
C MET A 205 19.64 -11.48 -3.83
N GLY A 206 19.90 -10.44 -3.02
CA GLY A 206 20.69 -9.27 -3.41
C GLY A 206 22.12 -9.61 -3.80
N ILE A 207 22.80 -10.43 -3.00
CA ILE A 207 24.15 -10.92 -3.32
C ILE A 207 24.14 -11.75 -4.60
N GLY A 208 23.20 -12.70 -4.74
CA GLY A 208 23.06 -13.54 -5.92
C GLY A 208 22.89 -12.72 -7.20
N LEU A 209 22.01 -11.71 -7.18
CA LEU A 209 21.79 -10.77 -8.28
C LEU A 209 23.04 -9.93 -8.59
N ARG A 210 23.78 -9.51 -7.56
CA ARG A 210 24.99 -8.71 -7.72
C ARG A 210 26.13 -9.49 -8.38
N THR A 211 26.20 -10.80 -8.18
CA THR A 211 27.24 -11.63 -8.83
C THR A 211 27.12 -11.66 -10.35
N GLY A 212 25.94 -11.39 -10.91
CA GLY A 212 25.66 -11.51 -12.34
C GLY A 212 25.66 -12.95 -12.88
N LYS A 213 25.98 -13.95 -12.04
CA LYS A 213 26.04 -15.37 -12.40
C LYS A 213 24.70 -16.08 -12.25
N VAL A 214 23.86 -15.59 -11.34
CA VAL A 214 22.55 -16.18 -11.04
C VAL A 214 21.47 -15.46 -11.85
N SER A 215 20.59 -16.22 -12.51
CA SER A 215 19.48 -15.65 -13.25
C SER A 215 18.44 -15.03 -12.32
N VAL A 216 17.76 -13.98 -12.77
CA VAL A 216 16.66 -13.33 -12.02
C VAL A 216 15.58 -14.34 -11.65
N MET A 217 15.30 -15.32 -12.53
CA MET A 217 14.32 -16.36 -12.28
C MET A 217 14.72 -17.28 -11.13
N ALA A 218 15.97 -17.75 -11.09
CA ALA A 218 16.45 -18.60 -9.99
C ALA A 218 16.40 -17.87 -8.64
N VAL A 219 16.80 -16.60 -8.60
CA VAL A 219 16.69 -15.76 -7.41
C VAL A 219 15.23 -15.55 -7.00
N THR A 220 14.33 -15.39 -7.97
CA THR A 220 12.89 -15.25 -7.71
C THR A 220 12.33 -16.52 -7.08
N ILE A 221 12.64 -17.70 -7.65
CA ILE A 221 12.19 -19.00 -7.12
C ILE A 221 12.71 -19.20 -5.69
N PHE A 222 13.99 -18.96 -5.45
CA PHE A 222 14.57 -19.04 -4.10
C PHE A 222 13.85 -18.12 -3.12
N GLY A 223 13.62 -16.85 -3.51
CA GLY A 223 12.89 -15.88 -2.71
C GLY A 223 11.49 -16.35 -2.37
N LEU A 224 10.73 -16.81 -3.36
CA LEU A 224 9.37 -17.33 -3.18
C LEU A 224 9.32 -18.54 -2.25
N LEU A 225 10.26 -19.48 -2.38
CA LEU A 225 10.36 -20.63 -1.49
C LEU A 225 10.72 -20.20 -0.07
N GLY A 226 11.65 -19.26 0.09
CA GLY A 226 12.04 -18.71 1.39
C GLY A 226 10.90 -17.95 2.08
N LEU A 227 10.12 -17.19 1.32
CA LEU A 227 8.93 -16.51 1.83
C LEU A 227 7.83 -17.50 2.19
N ALA A 228 7.55 -18.48 1.33
CA ALA A 228 6.59 -19.54 1.62
C ALA A 228 7.00 -20.31 2.88
N PHE A 229 8.30 -20.59 3.05
CA PHE A 229 8.85 -21.18 4.26
C PHE A 229 8.67 -20.27 5.49
N GLY A 230 8.89 -18.96 5.37
CA GLY A 230 8.65 -18.01 6.47
C GLY A 230 7.18 -18.01 6.92
N VAL A 231 6.26 -17.90 5.96
CA VAL A 231 4.81 -17.90 6.24
C VAL A 231 4.35 -19.26 6.79
N TRP A 232 4.68 -20.35 6.10
CA TRP A 232 4.23 -21.70 6.44
C TRP A 232 4.92 -22.23 7.70
N GLY A 233 6.23 -22.01 7.85
CA GLY A 233 6.99 -22.38 9.05
C GLY A 233 6.53 -21.61 10.28
N GLY A 234 6.12 -20.36 10.08
CA GLY A 234 5.58 -19.48 11.10
C GLY A 234 4.40 -20.05 11.91
N GLN A 235 3.49 -20.79 11.25
CA GLN A 235 2.33 -21.39 11.91
C GLN A 235 2.71 -22.49 12.90
N PHE A 236 3.89 -23.10 12.76
CA PHE A 236 4.35 -24.19 13.62
C PHE A 236 5.10 -23.72 14.86
N LEU A 237 5.40 -22.42 15.00
CA LEU A 237 6.12 -21.92 16.19
C LEU A 237 5.43 -22.27 17.50
N ALA A 238 4.09 -22.34 17.51
CA ALA A 238 3.30 -22.74 18.68
C ALA A 238 3.65 -24.15 19.22
N HIS A 239 4.23 -25.01 18.38
CA HIS A 239 4.69 -26.35 18.78
C HIS A 239 6.11 -26.33 19.41
N PHE A 240 6.82 -25.21 19.34
CA PHE A 240 8.19 -25.04 19.83
C PHE A 240 8.30 -23.85 20.80
N PRO A 241 7.87 -24.00 22.07
CA PRO A 241 7.73 -22.88 23.02
C PRO A 241 9.02 -22.06 23.23
N ALA A 242 10.19 -22.69 23.20
CA ALA A 242 11.47 -22.00 23.34
C ALA A 242 11.79 -21.06 22.17
N ILE A 243 11.43 -21.47 20.94
CA ILE A 243 11.60 -20.66 19.73
C ILE A 243 10.51 -19.60 19.67
N GLU A 244 9.26 -19.93 20.01
CA GLU A 244 8.16 -18.97 20.06
C GLU A 244 8.45 -17.79 21.00
N ALA A 245 8.99 -18.07 22.19
CA ALA A 245 9.36 -17.04 23.17
C ALA A 245 10.40 -16.06 22.62
N TRP A 246 11.28 -16.50 21.71
CA TRP A 246 12.25 -15.64 21.04
C TRP A 246 11.64 -14.67 20.03
N PHE A 247 10.44 -14.95 19.50
CA PHE A 247 9.75 -14.07 18.54
C PHE A 247 8.58 -13.31 19.18
N ARG A 248 8.24 -13.63 20.43
CA ARG A 248 7.21 -12.93 21.20
C ARG A 248 7.80 -11.69 21.88
N HIS A 249 7.62 -10.54 21.26
CA HIS A 249 8.13 -9.26 21.77
C HIS A 249 7.03 -8.25 22.06
N ASP A 250 7.32 -7.36 23.00
CA ASP A 250 6.46 -6.23 23.35
C ASP A 250 6.64 -5.06 22.36
N GLN A 251 5.74 -4.09 22.45
CA GLN A 251 5.72 -2.95 21.53
C GLN A 251 6.99 -2.11 21.62
N LYS A 252 7.58 -1.96 22.81
CA LYS A 252 8.80 -1.15 23.01
C LYS A 252 10.00 -1.78 22.32
N TRP A 253 10.19 -3.09 22.45
CA TRP A 253 11.24 -3.80 21.74
C TRP A 253 11.06 -3.70 20.22
N LEU A 254 9.82 -3.91 19.74
CA LEU A 254 9.51 -3.82 18.31
C LEU A 254 9.75 -2.42 17.74
N ALA A 255 9.44 -1.37 18.50
CA ALA A 255 9.72 0.00 18.07
C ALA A 255 11.22 0.23 17.82
N TRP A 256 12.08 -0.21 18.74
CA TRP A 256 13.53 -0.16 18.56
C TRP A 256 14.00 -1.02 17.39
N ALA A 257 13.45 -2.23 17.24
CA ALA A 257 13.80 -3.12 16.14
C ALA A 257 13.47 -2.50 14.77
N ILE A 258 12.30 -1.87 14.63
CA ILE A 258 11.88 -1.18 13.38
C ILE A 258 12.75 0.05 13.11
N MET A 259 13.15 0.81 14.14
CA MET A 259 14.08 1.94 13.98
C MET A 259 15.45 1.47 13.49
N ILE A 260 16.03 0.46 14.13
CA ILE A 260 17.33 -0.12 13.75
C ILE A 260 17.25 -0.69 12.32
N TYR A 261 16.16 -1.37 12.01
CA TYR A 261 15.90 -1.91 10.69
C TYR A 261 15.78 -0.80 9.62
N GLY A 262 14.98 0.24 9.86
CA GLY A 262 14.82 1.37 8.94
C GLY A 262 16.15 2.11 8.72
N LEU A 263 16.98 2.22 9.76
CA LEU A 263 18.34 2.74 9.66
C LEU A 263 19.21 1.89 8.72
N ALA A 264 19.21 0.56 8.91
CA ALA A 264 19.93 -0.36 8.04
C ALA A 264 19.42 -0.30 6.58
N ALA A 265 18.09 -0.28 6.39
CA ALA A 265 17.44 -0.19 5.09
C ALA A 265 17.73 1.12 4.35
N SER A 266 18.00 2.23 5.06
CA SER A 266 18.38 3.51 4.45
C SER A 266 19.85 3.58 4.04
N ILE A 267 20.75 2.99 4.85
CA ILE A 267 22.21 3.09 4.70
C ILE A 267 22.77 2.08 3.70
N LEU A 268 22.28 0.84 3.74
CA LEU A 268 22.80 -0.25 2.91
C LEU A 268 22.61 0.06 1.42
N PRO A 269 23.42 -0.51 0.51
CA PRO A 269 23.19 -0.36 -0.92
C PRO A 269 21.79 -0.83 -1.33
N VAL A 270 21.16 -0.12 -2.27
CA VAL A 270 19.77 -0.36 -2.69
C VAL A 270 19.56 -1.79 -3.20
N TRP A 271 20.57 -2.35 -3.86
CA TRP A 271 20.56 -3.70 -4.41
C TRP A 271 20.70 -4.80 -3.34
N MET A 272 21.16 -4.46 -2.13
CA MET A 272 21.51 -5.45 -1.11
C MET A 272 20.29 -5.89 -0.29
N LEU A 273 19.50 -4.94 0.18
CA LEU A 273 18.34 -5.22 1.05
C LEU A 273 17.03 -4.74 0.43
N LEU A 274 16.95 -3.44 0.13
CA LEU A 274 15.70 -2.78 -0.24
C LEU A 274 15.11 -3.34 -1.55
N THR A 275 15.85 -3.37 -2.65
CA THR A 275 15.31 -3.83 -3.94
C THR A 275 14.90 -5.32 -3.91
N PRO A 276 15.74 -6.26 -3.43
CA PRO A 276 15.37 -7.67 -3.39
C PRO A 276 14.20 -7.96 -2.45
N ARG A 277 14.13 -7.27 -1.31
CA ARG A 277 13.02 -7.41 -0.36
C ARG A 277 11.73 -6.86 -0.94
N ASP A 278 11.74 -5.67 -1.53
CA ASP A 278 10.54 -5.05 -2.10
C ASP A 278 10.03 -5.87 -3.28
N TYR A 279 10.94 -6.45 -4.07
CA TYR A 279 10.60 -7.42 -5.11
C TYR A 279 9.98 -8.71 -4.55
N LEU A 280 10.52 -9.27 -3.46
CA LEU A 280 9.93 -10.43 -2.79
C LEU A 280 8.53 -10.11 -2.23
N SER A 281 8.40 -8.97 -1.56
CA SER A 281 7.16 -8.44 -1.01
C SER A 281 6.11 -8.33 -2.11
N THR A 282 6.46 -7.83 -3.30
CA THR A 282 5.56 -7.72 -4.46
C THR A 282 4.83 -9.02 -4.79
N PHE A 283 5.53 -10.16 -4.76
CA PHE A 283 4.90 -11.44 -5.05
C PHE A 283 3.90 -11.84 -3.98
N LEU A 284 4.20 -11.58 -2.70
CA LEU A 284 3.22 -11.74 -1.64
C LEU A 284 2.03 -10.82 -1.88
N LYS A 285 2.29 -9.54 -2.17
CA LYS A 285 1.28 -8.51 -2.39
C LYS A 285 0.30 -8.90 -3.49
N LEU A 286 0.83 -9.09 -4.70
CA LEU A 286 0.04 -9.44 -5.89
C LEU A 286 -0.52 -10.86 -5.79
N GLY A 287 0.20 -11.79 -5.17
CA GLY A 287 -0.24 -13.15 -4.96
C GLY A 287 -1.47 -13.22 -4.07
N THR A 288 -1.46 -12.59 -2.90
CA THR A 288 -2.62 -12.54 -2.00
C THR A 288 -3.81 -11.83 -2.63
N VAL A 289 -3.59 -10.70 -3.31
CA VAL A 289 -4.65 -9.96 -4.00
C VAL A 289 -5.24 -10.78 -5.15
N ALA A 290 -4.42 -11.53 -5.90
CA ALA A 290 -4.88 -12.44 -6.94
C ALA A 290 -5.64 -13.65 -6.36
N MET A 291 -5.19 -14.20 -5.23
CA MET A 291 -5.92 -15.25 -4.50
C MET A 291 -7.28 -14.75 -4.04
N LEU A 292 -7.34 -13.52 -3.51
CA LEU A 292 -8.59 -12.90 -3.08
C LEU A 292 -9.53 -12.63 -4.26
N ALA A 293 -9.01 -12.10 -5.38
CA ALA A 293 -9.80 -11.93 -6.59
C ALA A 293 -10.35 -13.27 -7.10
N THR A 294 -9.52 -14.32 -7.11
CA THR A 294 -9.94 -15.67 -7.48
C THR A 294 -11.02 -16.19 -6.54
N ALA A 295 -10.89 -15.94 -5.23
CA ALA A 295 -11.89 -16.32 -4.25
C ALA A 295 -13.25 -15.65 -4.51
N VAL A 296 -13.23 -14.35 -4.86
CA VAL A 296 -14.44 -13.60 -5.26
C VAL A 296 -15.06 -14.18 -6.53
N LEU A 297 -14.25 -14.55 -7.54
CA LEU A 297 -14.76 -15.18 -8.77
C LEU A 297 -15.46 -16.52 -8.49
N LEU A 298 -14.91 -17.32 -7.56
CA LEU A 298 -15.45 -18.65 -7.24
C LEU A 298 -16.68 -18.58 -6.34
N ILE A 299 -16.69 -17.71 -5.33
CA ILE A 299 -17.79 -17.60 -4.36
C ILE A 299 -18.93 -16.73 -4.88
N ASN A 300 -18.62 -15.77 -5.76
CA ASN A 300 -19.57 -14.77 -6.26
C ASN A 300 -20.34 -14.06 -5.12
N PRO A 301 -19.65 -13.45 -4.13
CA PRO A 301 -20.33 -12.89 -2.98
C PRO A 301 -21.10 -11.60 -3.33
N THR A 302 -22.26 -11.45 -2.70
CA THR A 302 -23.07 -10.23 -2.80
C THR A 302 -22.49 -9.13 -1.90
N LEU A 303 -22.46 -7.90 -2.40
CA LEU A 303 -22.11 -6.73 -1.59
C LEU A 303 -23.28 -6.43 -0.64
N GLN A 304 -23.03 -6.52 0.66
CA GLN A 304 -24.02 -6.26 1.71
C GLN A 304 -24.14 -4.77 2.03
N MET A 305 -23.04 -4.03 1.86
CA MET A 305 -23.06 -2.57 1.97
C MET A 305 -23.89 -1.99 0.81
N PRO A 306 -24.82 -1.05 1.05
CA PRO A 306 -25.56 -0.40 -0.04
C PRO A 306 -24.63 0.43 -0.94
N ALA A 307 -25.12 0.76 -2.13
CA ALA A 307 -24.37 1.60 -3.08
C ALA A 307 -23.99 2.95 -2.47
N ILE A 308 -24.95 3.55 -1.76
CA ILE A 308 -24.80 4.81 -1.06
C ILE A 308 -25.45 4.66 0.31
N THR A 309 -24.79 5.13 1.36
CA THR A 309 -25.37 5.20 2.72
C THR A 309 -25.86 6.62 3.01
N LYS A 310 -26.59 6.80 4.12
CA LYS A 310 -26.99 8.13 4.60
C LYS A 310 -25.80 9.03 4.97
N PHE A 311 -24.63 8.46 5.25
CA PHE A 311 -23.46 9.17 5.74
C PHE A 311 -22.72 10.02 4.69
N ILE A 312 -23.23 10.07 3.45
CA ILE A 312 -22.71 10.98 2.42
C ILE A 312 -22.81 12.46 2.82
N ASP A 313 -23.70 12.79 3.75
CA ASP A 313 -23.91 14.13 4.32
C ASP A 313 -22.82 14.54 5.32
N GLY A 314 -22.01 13.59 5.77
CA GLY A 314 -20.91 13.79 6.71
C GLY A 314 -21.18 13.41 8.15
N SER A 315 -22.35 12.83 8.44
CA SER A 315 -22.72 12.27 9.75
C SER A 315 -22.11 10.89 10.04
N GLY A 316 -21.04 10.52 9.33
CA GLY A 316 -20.41 9.19 9.37
C GLY A 316 -19.93 8.75 10.75
N LEU A 317 -20.13 7.46 11.05
CA LEU A 317 -19.73 6.84 12.33
C LEU A 317 -18.25 6.48 12.42
N VAL A 318 -17.58 6.33 11.27
CA VAL A 318 -16.15 5.98 11.20
C VAL A 318 -15.31 7.24 11.26
N PHE A 319 -15.68 8.23 10.44
CA PHE A 319 -15.11 9.57 10.48
C PHE A 319 -16.15 10.60 10.04
N ALA A 320 -16.04 11.81 10.60
CA ALA A 320 -16.89 12.94 10.24
C ALA A 320 -16.42 13.57 8.92
N GLY A 321 -17.38 13.96 8.08
CA GLY A 321 -17.11 14.70 6.84
C GLY A 321 -17.89 14.16 5.63
N PRO A 322 -18.45 15.05 4.79
CA PRO A 322 -19.27 14.66 3.65
C PRO A 322 -18.46 13.89 2.60
N VAL A 323 -19.15 13.14 1.73
CA VAL A 323 -18.51 12.29 0.72
C VAL A 323 -17.46 13.03 -0.12
N PHE A 324 -17.71 14.29 -0.47
CA PHE A 324 -16.72 15.16 -1.09
C PHE A 324 -16.32 16.28 -0.10
N PRO A 325 -15.02 16.52 0.15
CA PRO A 325 -13.85 15.92 -0.51
C PRO A 325 -13.32 14.64 0.15
N PHE A 326 -13.95 14.12 1.19
CA PHE A 326 -13.35 13.08 2.03
C PHE A 326 -13.11 11.75 1.31
N VAL A 327 -13.92 11.35 0.34
CA VAL A 327 -13.65 10.15 -0.47
C VAL A 327 -12.28 10.24 -1.17
N CYS A 328 -11.89 11.44 -1.62
CA CYS A 328 -10.61 11.68 -2.27
C CYS A 328 -9.44 11.71 -1.28
N ILE A 329 -9.70 12.20 -0.06
CA ILE A 329 -8.69 12.29 1.00
C ILE A 329 -8.44 10.91 1.61
N THR A 330 -9.51 10.19 1.95
CA THR A 330 -9.47 8.87 2.59
C THR A 330 -8.92 7.81 1.63
N ILE A 331 -9.33 7.83 0.36
CA ILE A 331 -8.77 6.95 -0.68
C ILE A 331 -7.72 7.74 -1.49
N ALA A 332 -6.63 8.12 -0.83
CA ALA A 332 -5.49 8.71 -1.52
C ALA A 332 -4.72 7.63 -2.30
N CYS A 333 -4.09 6.68 -1.59
CA CYS A 333 -3.43 5.54 -2.25
C CYS A 333 -4.47 4.58 -2.85
N GLY A 334 -4.13 3.97 -4.00
CA GLY A 334 -5.10 3.27 -4.84
C GLY A 334 -5.92 4.17 -5.78
N ALA A 335 -5.85 5.51 -5.64
CA ALA A 335 -6.45 6.46 -6.58
C ALA A 335 -5.48 7.59 -6.98
N VAL A 336 -5.17 8.54 -6.10
CA VAL A 336 -4.18 9.61 -6.35
C VAL A 336 -3.45 9.93 -5.04
N SER A 337 -2.14 9.65 -4.97
CA SER A 337 -1.38 9.79 -3.74
C SER A 337 -0.12 10.63 -3.89
N GLY A 338 0.05 11.59 -2.97
CA GLY A 338 1.27 12.39 -2.89
C GLY A 338 2.50 11.56 -2.49
N PHE A 339 2.36 10.46 -1.76
CA PHE A 339 3.50 9.60 -1.39
C PHE A 339 4.16 8.97 -2.62
N HIS A 340 3.37 8.68 -3.66
CA HIS A 340 3.90 8.10 -4.89
C HIS A 340 4.85 9.07 -5.59
N SER A 341 4.57 10.38 -5.55
CA SER A 341 5.50 11.40 -6.07
C SER A 341 6.88 11.30 -5.41
N LEU A 342 6.93 10.93 -4.13
CA LEU A 342 8.17 10.82 -3.36
C LEU A 342 8.93 9.56 -3.72
N ILE A 343 8.24 8.44 -3.96
CA ILE A 343 8.85 7.21 -4.49
C ILE A 343 9.29 7.37 -5.95
N ALA A 344 8.48 8.05 -6.77
CA ALA A 344 8.72 8.34 -8.18
C ALA A 344 9.85 9.35 -8.41
N SER A 345 10.08 10.27 -7.47
CA SER A 345 11.23 11.20 -7.50
C SER A 345 12.41 10.78 -6.59
N GLY A 346 12.22 9.75 -5.77
CA GLY A 346 13.17 9.30 -4.77
C GLY A 346 13.98 8.09 -5.21
N THR A 347 13.51 6.88 -4.93
CA THR A 347 14.27 5.63 -5.15
C THR A 347 14.19 5.13 -6.59
N THR A 348 12.97 5.06 -7.14
CA THR A 348 12.68 4.55 -8.49
C THR A 348 13.54 5.13 -9.62
N PRO A 349 13.68 6.46 -9.77
CA PRO A 349 14.39 7.04 -10.92
C PRO A 349 15.87 6.66 -10.93
N LYS A 350 16.44 6.37 -9.75
CA LYS A 350 17.83 5.96 -9.55
C LYS A 350 18.12 4.51 -9.98
N MET A 351 17.08 3.74 -10.34
CA MET A 351 17.19 2.32 -10.73
C MET A 351 16.77 2.02 -12.18
N VAL A 352 16.00 2.92 -12.80
CA VAL A 352 15.44 2.71 -14.15
C VAL A 352 16.54 2.77 -15.21
N ARG A 353 16.64 1.75 -16.05
CA ARG A 353 17.66 1.64 -17.13
C ARG A 353 17.33 2.37 -18.42
N ARG A 354 16.06 2.54 -18.76
CA ARG A 354 15.58 3.13 -20.03
C ARG A 354 14.31 3.92 -19.79
N GLU A 355 14.15 5.09 -20.45
CA GLU A 355 12.97 5.94 -20.30
C GLU A 355 11.67 5.19 -20.64
N SER A 356 11.64 4.30 -21.63
CA SER A 356 10.45 3.51 -21.99
C SER A 356 9.84 2.69 -20.85
N ARG A 357 10.65 2.36 -19.83
CA ARG A 357 10.20 1.63 -18.63
C ARG A 357 9.35 2.49 -17.68
N ILE A 358 9.39 3.82 -17.80
CA ILE A 358 8.55 4.75 -17.02
C ILE A 358 7.07 4.38 -17.16
N ARG A 359 6.62 4.00 -18.36
CA ARG A 359 5.23 3.61 -18.60
C ARG A 359 4.82 2.38 -17.78
N SER A 360 5.62 1.33 -17.80
CA SER A 360 5.30 0.10 -17.06
C SER A 360 5.47 0.28 -15.55
N ILE A 361 6.47 1.06 -15.12
CA ILE A 361 6.82 1.20 -13.71
C ILE A 361 5.93 2.24 -13.03
N GLY A 362 5.82 3.47 -13.54
CA GLY A 362 4.96 4.50 -12.93
C GLY A 362 3.48 4.20 -13.16
N TYR A 363 3.01 4.37 -14.40
CA TYR A 363 1.58 4.19 -14.71
C TYR A 363 1.10 2.75 -14.43
N GLY A 364 1.88 1.75 -14.86
CA GLY A 364 1.51 0.35 -14.72
C GLY A 364 1.41 -0.13 -13.27
N ALA A 365 2.33 0.27 -12.39
CA ALA A 365 2.24 -0.11 -10.98
C ALA A 365 1.03 0.56 -10.31
N MET A 366 0.77 1.82 -10.63
CA MET A 366 -0.36 2.54 -10.05
C MET A 366 -1.72 1.93 -10.42
N VAL A 367 -1.96 1.59 -11.69
CA VAL A 367 -3.21 0.90 -12.06
C VAL A 367 -3.26 -0.55 -11.55
N THR A 368 -2.13 -1.14 -11.18
CA THR A 368 -2.10 -2.43 -10.48
C THR A 368 -2.49 -2.26 -9.01
N GLU A 369 -2.04 -1.20 -8.36
CA GLU A 369 -2.44 -0.85 -6.99
C GLU A 369 -3.93 -0.52 -6.89
N MET A 370 -4.51 0.10 -7.92
CA MET A 370 -5.96 0.27 -8.05
C MET A 370 -6.72 -1.06 -7.81
N MET A 371 -6.23 -2.19 -8.31
CA MET A 371 -6.86 -3.50 -8.08
C MET A 371 -6.79 -3.93 -6.62
N VAL A 372 -5.71 -3.59 -5.91
CA VAL A 372 -5.58 -3.81 -4.47
C VAL A 372 -6.65 -2.99 -3.72
N ALA A 373 -6.85 -1.74 -4.11
CA ALA A 373 -7.89 -0.89 -3.53
C ALA A 373 -9.31 -1.38 -3.79
N LEU A 374 -9.58 -1.90 -4.98
CA LEU A 374 -10.87 -2.54 -5.28
C LEU A 374 -11.09 -3.80 -4.45
N MET A 375 -10.04 -4.60 -4.21
CA MET A 375 -10.15 -5.79 -3.34
C MET A 375 -10.46 -5.39 -1.90
N ALA A 376 -9.86 -4.30 -1.40
CA ALA A 376 -10.13 -3.80 -0.06
C ALA A 376 -11.56 -3.26 0.07
N MET A 377 -12.06 -2.53 -0.94
CA MET A 377 -13.46 -2.10 -1.02
C MET A 377 -14.43 -3.30 -1.00
N ILE A 378 -14.14 -4.34 -1.79
CA ILE A 378 -14.94 -5.57 -1.82
C ILE A 378 -14.91 -6.25 -0.45
N ALA A 379 -13.74 -6.40 0.16
CA ALA A 379 -13.59 -7.05 1.46
C ALA A 379 -14.41 -6.36 2.56
N ALA A 380 -14.44 -5.02 2.57
CA ALA A 380 -15.27 -4.25 3.50
C ALA A 380 -16.76 -4.40 3.20
N CYS A 381 -17.15 -4.33 1.92
CA CYS A 381 -18.55 -4.29 1.51
C CYS A 381 -19.24 -5.67 1.50
N VAL A 382 -18.48 -6.76 1.66
CA VAL A 382 -19.02 -8.12 1.81
C VAL A 382 -19.48 -8.41 3.25
N LEU A 383 -18.95 -7.65 4.22
CA LEU A 383 -19.31 -7.77 5.63
C LEU A 383 -20.71 -7.23 5.88
N GLN A 384 -21.36 -7.73 6.94
CA GLN A 384 -22.59 -7.12 7.39
C GLN A 384 -22.32 -5.67 7.80
N PRO A 385 -23.10 -4.67 7.34
CA PRO A 385 -22.82 -3.27 7.65
C PRO A 385 -22.71 -2.98 9.15
N GLY A 386 -23.51 -3.65 9.99
CA GLY A 386 -23.43 -3.54 11.44
C GLY A 386 -22.07 -3.97 12.00
N GLU A 387 -21.51 -5.08 11.52
CA GLU A 387 -20.15 -5.55 11.90
C GLU A 387 -19.09 -4.55 11.42
N TYR A 388 -19.20 -4.10 10.16
CA TYR A 388 -18.29 -3.10 9.60
C TYR A 388 -18.23 -1.84 10.46
N PHE A 389 -19.38 -1.24 10.81
CA PHE A 389 -19.39 -0.03 11.63
C PHE A 389 -18.93 -0.30 13.06
N ALA A 390 -19.29 -1.45 13.65
CA ALA A 390 -18.88 -1.79 15.01
C ALA A 390 -17.35 -1.98 15.15
N ILE A 391 -16.69 -2.54 14.13
CA ILE A 391 -15.22 -2.68 14.13
C ILE A 391 -14.54 -1.31 14.02
N ASN A 392 -15.08 -0.41 13.17
CA ASN A 392 -14.43 0.85 12.83
C ASN A 392 -14.85 2.06 13.69
N SER A 393 -15.80 1.89 14.61
CA SER A 393 -16.21 2.95 15.55
C SER A 393 -15.50 2.82 16.90
N LYS A 394 -15.15 3.98 17.47
CA LYS A 394 -14.59 4.09 18.82
C LYS A 394 -15.72 4.24 19.87
N GLY A 395 -15.57 3.60 21.03
CA GLY A 395 -16.49 3.68 22.17
C GLY A 395 -16.53 2.40 23.00
N THR A 396 -17.31 2.39 24.08
CA THR A 396 -17.57 1.12 24.80
C THR A 396 -18.43 0.19 23.93
N PRO A 397 -18.37 -1.15 24.12
CA PRO A 397 -19.18 -2.09 23.34
C PRO A 397 -20.68 -1.73 23.28
N ALA A 398 -21.25 -1.36 24.43
CA ALA A 398 -22.65 -0.96 24.53
C ALA A 398 -22.96 0.32 23.74
N GLU A 399 -22.13 1.37 23.89
CA GLU A 399 -22.29 2.63 23.15
C GLU A 399 -22.19 2.44 21.64
N VAL A 400 -21.24 1.62 21.19
CA VAL A 400 -21.03 1.33 19.77
C VAL A 400 -22.24 0.59 19.21
N VAL A 401 -22.71 -0.46 19.90
CA VAL A 401 -23.89 -1.23 19.49
C VAL A 401 -25.14 -0.36 19.41
N GLU A 402 -25.37 0.50 20.40
CA GLU A 402 -26.49 1.43 20.43
C GLU A 402 -26.43 2.41 19.25
N ARG A 403 -25.28 3.09 19.05
CA ARG A 403 -25.11 4.10 18.01
C ARG A 403 -25.22 3.52 16.59
N VAL A 404 -24.63 2.36 16.37
CA VAL A 404 -24.63 1.67 15.06
C VAL A 404 -26.04 1.15 14.74
N SER A 405 -26.70 0.52 15.71
CA SER A 405 -28.07 0.03 15.54
C SER A 405 -29.08 1.16 15.34
N ALA A 406 -28.99 2.24 16.13
CA ALA A 406 -29.79 3.44 15.96
C ALA A 406 -29.58 4.11 14.59
N SER A 407 -28.42 3.86 13.96
CA SER A 407 -28.12 4.36 12.63
C SER A 407 -28.75 3.54 11.49
N GLY A 408 -29.48 2.47 11.80
CA GLY A 408 -30.14 1.61 10.81
C GLY A 408 -29.32 0.38 10.41
N PHE A 409 -28.24 0.08 11.13
CA PHE A 409 -27.39 -1.08 10.91
C PHE A 409 -27.42 -1.98 12.14
N PRO A 410 -28.39 -2.90 12.26
CA PRO A 410 -28.58 -3.68 13.48
C PRO A 410 -27.36 -4.54 13.79
N ILE A 411 -26.87 -4.47 15.02
CA ILE A 411 -25.76 -5.27 15.54
C ILE A 411 -25.98 -5.53 17.03
N THR A 412 -25.42 -6.61 17.58
CA THR A 412 -25.50 -6.95 19.00
C THR A 412 -24.13 -7.27 19.57
N GLU A 413 -23.96 -7.10 20.88
CA GLU A 413 -22.73 -7.50 21.57
C GLU A 413 -22.44 -9.00 21.45
N LEU A 414 -23.49 -9.83 21.41
CA LEU A 414 -23.35 -11.27 21.22
C LEU A 414 -22.78 -11.62 19.85
N GLN A 415 -23.22 -10.93 18.79
CA GLN A 415 -22.67 -11.12 17.44
C GLN A 415 -21.18 -10.74 17.40
N MET A 416 -20.82 -9.59 17.98
CA MET A 416 -19.43 -9.14 18.00
C MET A 416 -18.53 -10.02 18.87
N THR A 417 -19.04 -10.54 19.99
CA THR A 417 -18.33 -11.50 20.83
C THR A 417 -18.10 -12.84 20.10
N ARG A 418 -19.09 -13.33 19.34
CA ARG A 418 -18.92 -14.52 18.49
C ARG A 418 -17.90 -14.29 17.38
N LEU A 419 -17.99 -13.15 16.70
CA LEU A 419 -17.02 -12.77 15.68
C LEU A 419 -15.59 -12.76 16.24
N ALA A 420 -15.40 -12.15 17.43
CA ALA A 420 -14.10 -12.15 18.10
C ALA A 420 -13.61 -13.57 18.41
N ALA A 421 -14.48 -14.43 18.97
CA ALA A 421 -14.14 -15.82 19.25
C ALA A 421 -13.76 -16.62 18.00
N ASP A 422 -14.49 -16.46 16.89
CA ASP A 422 -14.22 -17.14 15.62
C ASP A 422 -12.90 -16.68 14.98
N LEU A 423 -12.51 -15.42 15.23
CA LEU A 423 -11.24 -14.83 14.78
C LEU A 423 -10.07 -15.16 15.71
N GLY A 424 -10.32 -15.74 16.90
CA GLY A 424 -9.28 -15.98 17.90
C GLY A 424 -8.86 -14.73 18.66
N GLU A 425 -9.72 -13.72 18.73
CA GLU A 425 -9.44 -12.41 19.34
C GLU A 425 -10.29 -12.18 20.60
N SER A 426 -9.78 -11.36 21.53
CA SER A 426 -10.50 -11.02 22.76
C SER A 426 -11.69 -10.09 22.50
N THR A 427 -11.56 -9.20 21.52
CA THR A 427 -12.60 -8.26 21.13
C THR A 427 -12.34 -7.73 19.72
N MET A 428 -13.44 -7.44 19.00
CA MET A 428 -13.42 -6.77 17.70
C MET A 428 -13.97 -5.34 17.75
N PHE A 429 -14.32 -4.84 18.93
CA PHE A 429 -14.62 -3.42 19.13
C PHE A 429 -13.33 -2.59 19.18
N ASN A 430 -13.41 -1.30 18.85
CA ASN A 430 -12.29 -0.35 18.91
C ASN A 430 -11.07 -0.73 18.06
N ARG A 431 -11.25 -1.59 17.06
CA ARG A 431 -10.22 -1.97 16.09
C ARG A 431 -10.27 -1.07 14.85
N ALA A 432 -10.41 0.23 15.09
CA ALA A 432 -10.53 1.25 14.07
C ALA A 432 -9.23 1.38 13.25
N GLY A 433 -9.35 1.81 12.00
CA GLY A 433 -8.22 1.98 11.09
C GLY A 433 -8.25 1.11 9.84
N GLY A 434 -9.38 0.45 9.52
CA GLY A 434 -9.62 -0.27 8.26
C GLY A 434 -8.89 -1.60 8.10
N ALA A 435 -7.67 -1.71 8.64
CA ALA A 435 -6.81 -2.89 8.66
C ALA A 435 -7.51 -4.15 9.23
N PRO A 436 -8.04 -4.13 10.48
CA PRO A 436 -8.78 -5.27 11.03
C PRO A 436 -10.01 -5.64 10.21
N THR A 437 -10.75 -4.64 9.72
CA THR A 437 -11.96 -4.86 8.90
C THR A 437 -11.63 -5.55 7.57
N PHE A 438 -10.55 -5.12 6.91
CA PHE A 438 -10.03 -5.80 5.73
C PHE A 438 -9.68 -7.26 6.02
N ALA A 439 -8.98 -7.51 7.13
CA ALA A 439 -8.60 -8.84 7.55
C ALA A 439 -9.83 -9.74 7.81
N VAL A 440 -10.88 -9.22 8.46
CA VAL A 440 -12.14 -9.95 8.66
C VAL A 440 -12.82 -10.27 7.33
N GLY A 441 -12.93 -9.30 6.42
CA GLY A 441 -13.49 -9.50 5.08
C GLY A 441 -12.75 -10.57 4.27
N MET A 442 -11.41 -10.51 4.28
CA MET A 442 -10.55 -11.51 3.65
C MET A 442 -10.74 -12.89 4.28
N ALA A 443 -10.75 -12.97 5.62
CA ALA A 443 -10.91 -14.22 6.36
C ALA A 443 -12.25 -14.89 6.04
N HIS A 444 -13.36 -14.16 6.00
CA HIS A 444 -14.66 -14.72 5.62
C HIS A 444 -14.66 -15.28 4.20
N MET A 445 -14.02 -14.59 3.24
CA MET A 445 -13.94 -15.08 1.87
C MET A 445 -13.11 -16.36 1.78
N PHE A 446 -11.93 -16.43 2.40
CA PHE A 446 -11.09 -17.63 2.33
C PHE A 446 -11.62 -18.80 3.17
N ALA A 447 -12.27 -18.53 4.32
CA ALA A 447 -12.91 -19.55 5.14
C ALA A 447 -14.02 -20.30 4.37
N ARG A 448 -14.80 -19.58 3.55
CA ARG A 448 -15.84 -20.19 2.68
C ARG A 448 -15.25 -21.17 1.65
N ILE A 449 -14.03 -20.96 1.17
CA ILE A 449 -13.35 -21.86 0.23
C ILE A 449 -12.73 -23.06 0.95
N SER A 450 -12.11 -22.81 2.10
CA SER A 450 -11.32 -23.81 2.82
C SER A 450 -12.15 -24.80 3.64
N ALA A 451 -13.46 -24.58 3.78
CA ALA A 451 -14.44 -25.49 4.39
C ALA A 451 -14.09 -26.02 5.80
N LYS A 452 -13.19 -25.34 6.52
CA LYS A 452 -12.76 -25.69 7.89
C LYS A 452 -13.05 -24.53 8.86
N PRO A 453 -13.68 -24.78 10.02
CA PRO A 453 -13.99 -23.74 11.01
C PRO A 453 -12.74 -23.02 11.54
N THR A 454 -11.64 -23.75 11.73
CA THR A 454 -10.35 -23.20 12.20
C THR A 454 -9.63 -22.34 11.16
N ALA A 455 -10.14 -22.26 9.93
CA ALA A 455 -9.51 -21.46 8.88
C ALA A 455 -9.71 -19.95 9.10
N LEU A 456 -10.75 -19.52 9.79
CA LEU A 456 -11.10 -18.10 9.90
C LEU A 456 -10.05 -17.31 10.71
N ALA A 457 -9.70 -17.78 11.91
CA ALA A 457 -8.59 -17.21 12.69
C ALA A 457 -7.24 -17.26 11.95
N LEU A 458 -6.94 -18.38 11.26
CA LEU A 458 -5.73 -18.53 10.46
C LEU A 458 -5.64 -17.46 9.37
N TRP A 459 -6.71 -17.27 8.59
CA TRP A 459 -6.75 -16.30 7.51
C TRP A 459 -6.77 -14.85 8.02
N TYR A 460 -7.37 -14.60 9.18
CA TYR A 460 -7.35 -13.30 9.83
C TYR A 460 -5.93 -12.88 10.26
N HIS A 461 -5.24 -13.75 11.00
CA HIS A 461 -3.85 -13.46 11.42
C HIS A 461 -2.90 -13.42 10.22
N PHE A 462 -3.13 -14.24 9.19
CA PHE A 462 -2.41 -14.12 7.93
C PHE A 462 -2.62 -12.74 7.28
N ALA A 463 -3.85 -12.22 7.25
CA ALA A 463 -4.15 -10.92 6.67
C ALA A 463 -3.50 -9.75 7.44
N ILE A 464 -3.50 -9.79 8.78
CA ILE A 464 -2.80 -8.80 9.62
C ILE A 464 -1.29 -8.82 9.36
N MET A 465 -0.68 -10.01 9.34
CA MET A 465 0.75 -10.16 9.07
C MET A 465 1.10 -9.68 7.65
N PHE A 466 0.27 -10.05 6.68
CA PHE A 466 0.38 -9.63 5.28
C PHE A 466 0.38 -8.11 5.16
N GLU A 467 -0.52 -7.44 5.88
CA GLU A 467 -0.56 -5.98 5.92
C GLU A 467 0.68 -5.38 6.60
N ALA A 468 1.13 -5.93 7.73
CA ALA A 468 2.34 -5.46 8.39
C ALA A 468 3.57 -5.52 7.45
N LEU A 469 3.68 -6.58 6.64
CA LEU A 469 4.71 -6.70 5.59
C LEU A 469 4.59 -5.61 4.51
N PHE A 470 3.37 -5.23 4.13
CA PHE A 470 3.14 -4.13 3.19
C PHE A 470 3.68 -2.82 3.72
N ILE A 471 3.29 -2.49 4.95
CA ILE A 471 3.64 -1.23 5.60
C ILE A 471 5.16 -1.15 5.80
N LEU A 472 5.78 -2.25 6.21
CA LEU A 472 7.23 -2.29 6.42
C LEU A 472 8.02 -2.00 5.13
N THR A 473 7.52 -2.43 3.97
CA THR A 473 8.12 -2.09 2.66
C THR A 473 8.06 -0.57 2.42
N THR A 474 6.94 0.07 2.76
CA THR A 474 6.79 1.53 2.65
C THR A 474 7.71 2.27 3.61
N ILE A 475 7.95 1.73 4.81
CA ILE A 475 8.92 2.30 5.77
C ILE A 475 10.35 2.23 5.20
N ASP A 476 10.74 1.14 4.54
CA ASP A 476 12.07 1.00 3.94
C ASP A 476 12.33 2.03 2.85
N ALA A 477 11.43 2.05 1.86
CA ALA A 477 11.52 2.97 0.76
C ALA A 477 11.39 4.41 1.25
N GLY A 478 10.42 4.67 2.14
CA GLY A 478 10.16 5.99 2.68
C GLY A 478 11.30 6.54 3.54
N THR A 479 11.94 5.72 4.38
CA THR A 479 13.12 6.14 5.17
C THR A 479 14.28 6.50 4.25
N ARG A 480 14.51 5.75 3.17
CA ARG A 480 15.54 6.10 2.19
C ARG A 480 15.20 7.37 1.41
N VAL A 481 13.94 7.55 1.01
CA VAL A 481 13.48 8.78 0.34
C VAL A 481 13.60 9.98 1.27
N GLY A 482 13.19 9.84 2.54
CA GLY A 482 13.35 10.86 3.56
C GLY A 482 14.82 11.24 3.76
N ARG A 483 15.74 10.27 3.66
CA ARG A 483 17.18 10.57 3.72
C ARG A 483 17.59 11.45 2.54
N PHE A 484 17.16 11.14 1.32
CA PHE A 484 17.47 11.98 0.15
C PHE A 484 16.95 13.40 0.32
N LEU A 485 15.70 13.55 0.80
CA LEU A 485 15.11 14.87 1.07
C LEU A 485 15.89 15.64 2.14
N LEU A 486 16.27 14.97 3.23
CA LEU A 486 17.08 15.56 4.29
C LEU A 486 18.48 15.93 3.79
N GLN A 487 19.10 15.10 2.96
CA GLN A 487 20.39 15.40 2.33
C GLN A 487 20.30 16.59 1.37
N ASP A 488 19.22 16.71 0.60
CA ASP A 488 18.99 17.88 -0.25
C ASP A 488 18.81 19.15 0.59
N PHE A 489 18.11 19.06 1.73
CA PHE A 489 17.97 20.17 2.68
C PHE A 489 19.32 20.55 3.32
N LEU A 490 20.01 19.58 3.92
CA LEU A 490 21.30 19.79 4.59
C LEU A 490 22.39 20.23 3.60
N GLY A 491 22.38 19.73 2.37
CA GLY A 491 23.29 20.12 1.30
C GLY A 491 23.16 21.59 0.91
N ASN A 492 21.99 22.20 1.13
CA ASN A 492 21.78 23.63 0.94
C ASN A 492 22.41 24.49 2.05
N LEU A 493 22.56 23.92 3.26
CA LEU A 493 23.23 24.58 4.39
C LEU A 493 24.74 24.33 4.33
N TRP A 494 25.15 23.08 4.10
CA TRP A 494 26.53 22.66 4.01
C TRP A 494 26.72 21.55 2.97
N ARG A 495 27.39 21.89 1.86
CA ARG A 495 27.55 21.03 0.66
C ARG A 495 27.98 19.58 0.95
N PRO A 496 28.91 19.29 1.87
CA PRO A 496 29.33 17.91 2.15
C PRO A 496 28.20 17.00 2.67
N LEU A 497 27.21 17.53 3.37
CA LEU A 497 26.08 16.75 3.90
C LEU A 497 25.09 16.31 2.80
N GLY A 498 25.06 17.03 1.68
CA GLY A 498 24.27 16.66 0.50
C GLY A 498 24.90 15.58 -0.38
N ASN A 499 26.11 15.11 -0.05
CA ASN A 499 26.80 14.12 -0.87
C ASN A 499 26.28 12.69 -0.61
N THR A 500 25.38 12.21 -1.47
CA THR A 500 24.78 10.87 -1.38
C THR A 500 25.77 9.72 -1.57
N ARG A 501 26.99 9.98 -2.07
CA ARG A 501 28.04 8.97 -2.22
C ARG A 501 28.82 8.76 -0.92
N SER A 502 28.82 9.74 -0.02
CA SER A 502 29.56 9.65 1.24
C SER A 502 28.86 8.72 2.23
N TRP A 503 29.58 7.73 2.76
CA TRP A 503 29.06 6.87 3.82
C TRP A 503 28.75 7.64 5.11
N SER A 504 29.59 8.61 5.48
CA SER A 504 29.38 9.40 6.69
C SER A 504 28.17 10.34 6.57
N ALA A 505 28.01 11.01 5.42
CA ALA A 505 26.85 11.87 5.19
C ALA A 505 25.54 11.07 5.15
N ASN A 506 25.57 9.88 4.52
CA ASN A 506 24.40 9.00 4.49
C ASN A 506 24.08 8.46 5.88
N LEU A 507 25.08 8.02 6.65
CA LEU A 507 24.90 7.54 8.03
C LEU A 507 24.30 8.66 8.90
N PHE A 508 24.92 9.84 8.90
CA PHE A 508 24.45 10.99 9.68
C PHE A 508 23.00 11.36 9.35
N SER A 509 22.68 11.49 8.05
CA SER A 509 21.33 11.85 7.62
C SER A 509 20.31 10.74 7.93
N SER A 510 20.71 9.47 7.82
CA SER A 510 19.83 8.35 8.17
C SER A 510 19.54 8.32 9.66
N VAL A 511 20.57 8.48 10.51
CA VAL A 511 20.42 8.53 11.97
C VAL A 511 19.51 9.69 12.35
N LEU A 512 19.77 10.90 11.82
CA LEU A 512 18.95 12.06 12.13
C LEU A 512 17.48 11.87 11.73
N LEU A 513 17.23 11.33 10.54
CA LEU A 513 15.87 11.05 10.08
C LEU A 513 15.18 9.97 10.92
N VAL A 514 15.85 8.85 11.19
CA VAL A 514 15.32 7.74 11.98
C VAL A 514 15.10 8.15 13.43
N SER A 515 15.96 8.97 14.01
CA SER A 515 15.72 9.57 15.32
C SER A 515 14.49 10.47 15.30
N ALA A 516 14.27 11.25 14.24
CA ALA A 516 13.13 12.16 14.16
C ALA A 516 11.78 11.42 14.10
N TRP A 517 11.60 10.48 13.17
CA TRP A 517 10.33 9.71 13.12
C TRP A 517 10.26 8.64 14.21
N GLY A 518 11.40 8.08 14.62
CA GLY A 518 11.50 7.09 15.68
C GLY A 518 11.17 7.66 17.06
N TRP A 519 11.45 8.94 17.30
CA TRP A 519 10.96 9.65 18.50
C TRP A 519 9.43 9.64 18.55
N PHE A 520 8.75 10.04 17.48
CA PHE A 520 7.29 10.03 17.41
C PHE A 520 6.71 8.61 17.56
N LEU A 521 7.35 7.61 16.96
CA LEU A 521 7.00 6.21 17.14
C LEU A 521 7.12 5.79 18.61
N TYR A 522 8.29 5.98 19.22
CA TYR A 522 8.56 5.51 20.56
C TYR A 522 7.63 6.16 21.59
N VAL A 523 7.42 7.48 21.47
CA VAL A 523 6.47 8.20 22.32
C VAL A 523 5.05 7.68 22.10
N GLY A 524 4.62 7.45 20.85
CA GLY A 524 3.30 6.89 20.56
C GLY A 524 3.08 5.45 21.05
N VAL A 525 4.15 4.71 21.32
CA VAL A 525 4.10 3.37 21.93
C VAL A 525 4.00 3.43 23.46
N ILE A 526 4.72 4.37 24.11
CA ILE A 526 4.75 4.44 25.58
C ILE A 526 3.65 5.33 26.17
N ASP A 527 3.14 6.29 25.40
CA ASP A 527 2.13 7.26 25.81
C ASP A 527 0.93 7.20 24.83
N PRO A 528 -0.23 6.71 25.29
CA PRO A 528 -1.45 6.65 24.49
C PRO A 528 -1.90 8.01 23.93
N LEU A 529 -1.53 9.12 24.59
CA LEU A 529 -1.85 10.48 24.17
C LEU A 529 -0.65 11.22 23.58
N GLY A 530 0.53 10.60 23.59
CA GLY A 530 1.79 11.23 23.19
C GLY A 530 2.22 10.91 21.76
N GLY A 531 3.19 11.69 21.28
CA GLY A 531 3.88 11.42 20.03
C GLY A 531 2.95 11.54 18.83
N ILE A 532 2.76 10.43 18.12
CA ILE A 532 1.92 10.44 16.92
C ILE A 532 0.43 10.50 17.23
N ASN A 533 -0.02 9.97 18.38
CA ASN A 533 -1.44 9.97 18.75
C ASN A 533 -1.96 11.39 19.00
N SER A 534 -1.08 12.34 19.38
CA SER A 534 -1.42 13.76 19.50
C SER A 534 -1.49 14.48 18.15
N LEU A 535 -0.67 14.07 17.17
CA LEU A 535 -0.61 14.66 15.83
C LEU A 535 -1.64 14.05 14.88
N TRP A 536 -2.10 12.84 15.16
CA TRP A 536 -3.05 12.08 14.39
C TRP A 536 -4.12 11.49 15.34
N PRO A 537 -5.07 12.31 15.82
CA PRO A 537 -6.09 11.86 16.79
C PRO A 537 -7.18 10.95 16.18
N LEU A 538 -7.03 10.55 14.91
CA LEU A 538 -8.04 9.78 14.17
C LEU A 538 -8.28 8.40 14.76
#